data_AF-A0A6C0CNJ6-F1
#
_entry.id   AF-A0A6C0CNJ6-F1
#
_cell.length_a   1.000
_cell.length_b   1.000
_cell.length_c   1.000
_cell.angle_alpha   90.00
_cell.angle_beta   90.00
_cell.angle_gamma   90.00
#
_symmetry.space_group_name_H-M   'P 1'
#
loop_
_entity.id
_entity.type
_entity.pdbx_description
1 polymer ?
#
loop_
_entity_poly.entity_id
_entity_poly.type
_entity_poly.pdbx_seq_one_letter_code
_entity_poly.pdbx_strand_id
1 'polypeptide(L)'
;MIYEISYYLFNTVCLGGLFLGVSYVINPEKTQNFMYEASWQITKQSLILKDTIKEMYNEANSNVIVNEPEEKKEHEWNTLIIDENTNSIKNDKYTFDKLIKCYDMIKTKYNGERRVYVSKMIENKEYWKEIDIKYILDIPKTKQLEYLNDIVTIEKPFIQILLHNKKKSIDINEYLDSFYVNGNQILDITFLKWYLYYYYNITLDNDYKLDIIDSNIKMHELKQYDSILFTNNTYEINSDAC
;
A
#
# COMPACT_ATOMS: atom_id res chain seq x y z
N MET A 1 19.16 28.84 -19.35
CA MET A 1 18.21 27.73 -19.59
C MET A 1 17.14 27.58 -18.50
N ILE A 2 17.41 27.03 -17.30
CA ILE A 2 16.36 26.84 -16.26
C ILE A 2 15.70 28.17 -15.86
N TYR A 3 16.51 29.22 -15.65
CA TYR A 3 16.00 30.54 -15.27
C TYR A 3 15.10 31.18 -16.34
N GLU A 4 15.46 31.03 -17.62
CA GLU A 4 14.68 31.57 -18.73
C GLU A 4 13.35 30.82 -18.87
N ILE A 5 13.36 29.48 -18.75
CA ILE A 5 12.14 28.66 -18.75
C ILE A 5 11.21 29.07 -17.60
N SER A 6 11.75 29.23 -16.40
CA SER A 6 10.97 29.69 -15.24
C SER A 6 10.39 31.09 -15.43
N TYR A 7 11.16 32.01 -16.04
CA TYR A 7 10.70 33.38 -16.31
C TYR A 7 9.53 33.40 -17.31
N TYR A 8 9.63 32.65 -18.41
CA TYR A 8 8.55 32.57 -19.39
C TYR A 8 7.31 31.86 -18.83
N LEU A 9 7.48 30.80 -18.03
CA LEU A 9 6.36 30.11 -17.37
C LEU A 9 5.67 31.01 -16.35
N PHE A 10 6.41 31.78 -15.56
CA PHE A 10 5.83 32.68 -14.59
C PHE A 10 4.97 33.76 -15.27
N ASN A 11 5.49 34.36 -16.35
CA ASN A 11 4.76 35.39 -17.09
C ASN A 11 3.49 34.85 -17.76
N THR A 12 3.52 33.65 -18.33
CA THR A 12 2.32 33.04 -18.94
C THR A 12 1.27 32.67 -17.89
N VAL A 13 1.68 32.19 -16.71
CA VAL A 13 0.76 31.92 -15.59
C VAL A 13 0.12 33.21 -15.09
N CYS A 14 0.90 34.27 -14.89
CA CYS A 14 0.36 35.56 -14.44
C CYS A 14 -0.61 36.17 -15.46
N LEU A 15 -0.27 36.15 -16.75
CA LEU A 15 -1.15 36.65 -17.81
C LEU A 15 -2.44 35.82 -17.93
N GLY A 16 -2.33 34.49 -17.81
CA GLY A 16 -3.49 33.59 -17.80
C GLY A 16 -4.42 33.87 -16.62
N GLY A 17 -3.85 34.06 -15.42
CA GLY A 17 -4.62 34.41 -14.21
C GLY A 17 -5.37 35.74 -14.35
N LEU A 18 -4.73 36.77 -14.93
CA LEU A 18 -5.39 38.04 -15.20
C LEU A 18 -6.53 37.89 -16.22
N PHE A 19 -6.32 37.13 -17.28
CA PHE A 19 -7.34 36.90 -18.31
C PHE A 19 -8.55 36.13 -17.75
N LEU A 20 -8.31 35.14 -16.88
CA LEU A 20 -9.36 34.41 -16.16
C LEU A 20 -10.09 35.32 -15.17
N GLY A 21 -9.37 36.20 -14.47
CA GLY A 21 -9.97 37.18 -13.57
C GLY A 21 -10.92 38.14 -14.30
N VAL A 22 -10.49 38.68 -15.44
CA VAL A 22 -11.33 39.54 -16.30
C VAL A 22 -12.52 38.75 -16.85
N SER A 23 -12.31 37.51 -17.31
CA SER A 23 -13.37 36.65 -17.82
C SER A 23 -14.42 36.33 -16.75
N TYR A 24 -13.99 36.11 -15.51
CA TYR A 24 -14.86 35.84 -14.37
C TYR A 24 -15.77 37.04 -14.05
N VAL A 25 -15.24 38.26 -14.14
CA VAL A 25 -16.03 39.48 -13.93
C VAL A 25 -17.07 39.68 -15.03
N ILE A 26 -16.75 39.31 -16.28
CA ILE A 26 -17.66 39.47 -17.43
C ILE A 26 -18.72 38.36 -17.48
N ASN A 27 -18.33 37.12 -17.25
CA ASN A 27 -19.22 35.96 -17.32
C ASN A 27 -18.80 34.88 -16.29
N PRO A 28 -19.30 34.96 -15.04
CA PRO A 28 -18.84 34.10 -13.96
C PRO A 28 -19.20 32.63 -14.19
N GLU A 29 -20.42 32.34 -14.67
CA GLU A 29 -20.91 30.97 -14.85
C GLU A 29 -20.12 30.21 -15.92
N LYS A 30 -19.90 30.82 -17.10
CA LYS A 30 -19.08 30.20 -18.14
C LYS A 30 -17.63 30.03 -17.71
N THR A 31 -17.09 30.99 -16.96
CA THR A 31 -15.70 30.93 -16.48
C THR A 31 -15.52 29.84 -15.43
N GLN A 32 -16.49 29.64 -14.53
CA GLN A 32 -16.47 28.54 -13.55
C GLN A 32 -16.54 27.17 -14.23
N ASN A 33 -17.43 26.99 -15.21
CA ASN A 33 -17.53 25.73 -15.96
C ASN A 33 -16.22 25.44 -16.73
N PHE A 34 -15.66 26.45 -17.38
CA PHE A 34 -14.36 26.31 -18.05
C PHE A 34 -13.24 25.95 -17.07
N MET A 35 -13.17 26.60 -15.90
CA MET A 35 -12.15 26.28 -14.89
C MET A 35 -12.31 24.85 -14.38
N TYR A 36 -13.54 24.40 -14.13
CA TYR A 36 -13.81 23.02 -13.70
C TYR A 36 -13.35 22.00 -14.75
N GLU A 37 -13.73 22.18 -16.02
CA GLU A 37 -13.32 21.30 -17.11
C GLU A 37 -11.80 21.31 -17.31
N ALA A 38 -11.18 22.49 -17.29
CA ALA A 38 -9.74 22.64 -17.44
C ALA A 38 -8.99 21.95 -16.29
N SER A 39 -9.42 22.14 -15.04
CA SER A 39 -8.86 21.47 -13.87
C SER A 39 -8.96 19.95 -14.01
N TRP A 40 -10.12 19.43 -14.41
CA TRP A 40 -10.31 17.99 -14.60
C TRP A 40 -9.40 17.41 -15.70
N GLN A 41 -9.28 18.10 -16.83
CA GLN A 41 -8.38 17.67 -17.92
C GLN A 41 -6.91 17.69 -17.48
N ILE A 42 -6.48 18.71 -16.72
CA ILE A 42 -5.12 18.78 -16.19
C ILE A 42 -4.84 17.60 -15.25
N THR A 43 -5.75 17.29 -14.33
CA THR A 43 -5.61 16.14 -13.43
C THR A 43 -5.50 14.84 -14.23
N LYS A 44 -6.37 14.63 -15.22
CA LYS A 44 -6.31 13.44 -16.09
C LYS A 44 -4.97 13.31 -16.81
N GLN A 45 -4.47 14.40 -17.40
CA GLN A 45 -3.16 14.40 -18.08
C GLN A 45 -2.00 14.14 -17.11
N SER A 46 -2.06 14.66 -15.89
CA SER A 46 -1.02 14.40 -14.88
C SER A 46 -0.95 12.93 -14.44
N LEU A 47 -2.10 12.25 -14.36
CA LEU A 47 -2.17 10.83 -14.05
C LEU A 47 -1.59 10.00 -15.20
N ILE A 48 -2.00 10.30 -16.45
CA ILE A 48 -1.45 9.65 -17.65
C ILE A 48 0.07 9.83 -17.71
N LEU A 49 0.56 11.06 -17.51
CA LEU A 49 2.00 11.34 -17.52
C LEU A 49 2.74 10.57 -16.43
N LYS A 50 2.16 10.47 -15.23
CA LYS A 50 2.74 9.69 -14.12
C LYS A 50 2.86 8.20 -14.50
N ASP A 51 1.83 7.64 -15.11
CA ASP A 51 1.83 6.24 -15.55
C ASP A 51 2.85 6.01 -16.67
N THR A 52 2.91 6.91 -17.66
CA THR A 52 3.91 6.86 -18.74
C THR A 52 5.34 6.97 -18.22
N ILE A 53 5.61 7.87 -17.26
CA ILE A 53 6.94 7.98 -16.63
C ILE A 53 7.33 6.68 -15.92
N LYS A 54 6.36 6.02 -15.26
CA LYS A 54 6.59 4.73 -14.59
C LYS A 54 6.92 3.62 -15.59
N GLU A 55 6.23 3.58 -16.72
CA GLU A 55 6.53 2.65 -17.82
C GLU A 55 7.91 2.91 -18.42
N MET A 56 8.25 4.18 -18.72
CA MET A 56 9.57 4.57 -19.23
C MET A 56 10.70 4.23 -18.25
N TYR A 57 10.47 4.39 -16.93
CA TYR A 57 11.43 4.00 -15.90
C TYR A 57 11.67 2.48 -15.88
N ASN A 58 10.60 1.70 -16.00
CA ASN A 58 10.68 0.24 -16.04
C ASN A 58 11.39 -0.25 -17.31
N GLU A 59 11.09 0.35 -18.47
CA GLU A 59 11.71 0.03 -19.75
C GLU A 59 13.19 0.43 -19.82
N ALA A 60 13.54 1.59 -19.25
CA ALA A 60 14.93 2.03 -19.11
C ALA A 60 15.74 1.07 -18.23
N ASN A 61 15.14 0.53 -17.17
CA ASN A 61 15.79 -0.45 -16.29
C ASN A 61 15.83 -1.87 -16.86
N SER A 62 15.00 -2.22 -17.84
CA SER A 62 15.05 -3.54 -18.49
C SER A 62 16.15 -3.66 -19.56
N ASN A 63 16.72 -2.54 -20.02
CA ASN A 63 17.70 -2.49 -21.12
C ASN A 63 19.17 -2.26 -20.68
N VAL A 64 19.45 -2.23 -19.37
CA VAL A 64 20.83 -2.12 -18.86
C VAL A 64 21.36 -3.52 -18.54
N ILE A 65 22.27 -4.04 -19.39
CA ILE A 65 23.17 -5.12 -18.98
C ILE A 65 24.19 -4.52 -18.02
N VAL A 66 23.99 -4.75 -16.72
CA VAL A 66 24.90 -4.31 -15.67
C VAL A 66 26.07 -5.29 -15.60
N ASN A 67 27.27 -4.83 -15.97
CA ASN A 67 28.51 -5.47 -15.52
C ASN A 67 28.69 -5.17 -14.03
N GLU A 68 28.89 -6.22 -13.24
CA GLU A 68 29.05 -6.18 -11.78
C GLU A 68 30.23 -5.32 -11.31
N PRO A 69 30.04 -4.61 -10.19
CA PRO A 69 31.07 -4.48 -9.17
C PRO A 69 30.65 -5.28 -7.92
N GLU A 70 31.46 -6.29 -7.64
CA GLU A 70 31.76 -6.96 -6.36
C GLU A 70 30.60 -7.51 -5.50
N GLU A 71 30.61 -8.85 -5.40
CA GLU A 71 29.93 -9.76 -4.45
C GLU A 71 29.04 -9.09 -3.39
N LYS A 72 27.73 -9.09 -3.66
CA LYS A 72 26.74 -9.19 -2.56
C LYS A 72 26.85 -10.58 -1.96
N LYS A 73 27.62 -10.68 -0.87
CA LYS A 73 27.56 -11.82 0.05
C LYS A 73 26.10 -12.11 0.38
N GLU A 74 25.72 -13.39 0.32
CA GLU A 74 24.45 -13.91 0.82
C GLU A 74 24.10 -13.20 2.14
N HIS A 75 22.94 -12.56 2.20
CA HIS A 75 22.42 -12.09 3.46
C HIS A 75 21.94 -13.29 4.27
N GLU A 76 22.82 -13.74 5.16
CA GLU A 76 22.46 -14.48 6.37
C GLU A 76 21.48 -13.63 7.19
N TRP A 77 20.28 -14.16 7.43
CA TRP A 77 19.24 -13.45 8.16
C TRP A 77 19.48 -13.59 9.68
N ASN A 78 19.77 -12.46 10.33
CA ASN A 78 19.72 -12.34 11.79
C ASN A 78 18.28 -12.04 12.21
N THR A 79 17.71 -12.85 13.11
CA THR A 79 16.40 -12.56 13.71
C THR A 79 16.62 -12.08 15.14
N LEU A 80 16.20 -10.86 15.44
CA LEU A 80 16.24 -10.30 16.79
C LEU A 80 14.97 -10.71 17.53
N ILE A 81 15.11 -11.41 18.65
CA ILE A 81 14.02 -11.71 19.57
C ILE A 81 14.29 -10.95 20.86
N ILE A 82 13.33 -10.11 21.27
CA ILE A 82 13.32 -9.44 22.57
C ILE A 82 12.62 -10.40 23.54
N ASP A 83 13.36 -10.91 24.52
CA ASP A 83 12.79 -11.69 25.63
C ASP A 83 12.23 -10.72 26.68
N GLU A 84 10.91 -10.56 26.71
CA GLU A 84 10.19 -9.63 27.59
C GLU A 84 10.36 -9.95 29.09
N ASN A 85 10.80 -11.17 29.44
CA ASN A 85 11.01 -11.57 30.83
C ASN A 85 12.43 -11.30 31.34
N THR A 86 13.42 -11.18 30.45
CA THR A 86 14.84 -10.97 30.82
C THR A 86 15.45 -9.68 30.28
N ASN A 87 14.73 -8.95 29.41
CA ASN A 87 15.15 -7.71 28.77
C ASN A 87 16.54 -7.81 28.09
N SER A 88 16.84 -8.98 27.51
CA SER A 88 18.11 -9.27 26.83
C SER A 88 17.88 -9.86 25.44
N ILE A 89 18.82 -9.59 24.53
CA ILE A 89 18.78 -10.04 23.13
C ILE A 89 19.61 -11.32 23.03
N LYS A 90 19.01 -12.44 22.59
CA LYS A 90 19.72 -13.68 22.32
C LYS A 90 19.52 -14.15 20.89
N ASN A 91 20.61 -14.63 20.30
CA ASN A 91 20.72 -15.09 18.93
C ASN A 91 20.82 -16.62 18.99
N ASP A 92 19.79 -17.36 18.58
CA ASP A 92 19.82 -18.83 18.56
C ASP A 92 19.16 -19.40 17.29
N LYS A 93 19.78 -20.46 16.75
CA LYS A 93 19.43 -21.09 15.47
C LYS A 93 18.54 -22.33 15.67
N TYR A 94 17.28 -22.26 15.23
CA TYR A 94 16.43 -23.43 14.94
C TYR A 94 15.75 -23.25 13.58
N THR A 95 15.72 -24.30 12.74
CA THR A 95 15.35 -24.15 11.32
C THR A 95 13.93 -24.60 10.98
N PHE A 96 13.17 -23.59 10.56
CA PHE A 96 11.93 -23.54 9.77
C PHE A 96 12.01 -24.32 8.42
N ASP A 97 13.22 -24.74 8.02
CA ASP A 97 13.52 -25.49 6.79
C ASP A 97 12.77 -26.83 6.64
N LYS A 98 12.38 -27.47 7.75
CA LYS A 98 11.62 -28.73 7.71
C LYS A 98 10.17 -28.53 7.32
N LEU A 99 9.62 -27.32 7.53
CA LEU A 99 8.25 -26.95 7.16
C LEU A 99 8.20 -26.41 5.73
N ILE A 100 9.19 -25.60 5.31
CA ILE A 100 9.26 -25.00 3.96
C ILE A 100 9.45 -26.05 2.86
N LYS A 101 10.33 -27.04 3.03
CA LYS A 101 10.66 -28.02 1.98
C LYS A 101 9.49 -28.90 1.52
N CYS A 102 8.41 -29.01 2.30
CA CYS A 102 7.22 -29.77 1.91
C CYS A 102 6.17 -28.95 1.15
N TYR A 103 6.24 -27.61 1.17
CA TYR A 103 5.11 -26.76 0.78
C TYR A 103 5.46 -25.53 -0.07
N ASP A 104 6.73 -25.33 -0.43
CA ASP A 104 7.18 -24.29 -1.37
C ASP A 104 6.65 -22.87 -1.01
N MET A 105 6.73 -22.52 0.28
CA MET A 105 6.14 -21.28 0.82
C MET A 105 7.17 -20.14 0.82
N ILE A 106 6.86 -19.06 0.09
CA ILE A 106 7.72 -17.90 -0.13
C ILE A 106 7.28 -16.80 0.85
N LYS A 107 8.09 -16.59 1.90
CA LYS A 107 8.14 -15.43 2.84
C LYS A 107 6.98 -15.26 3.84
N THR A 108 7.34 -15.07 5.11
CA THR A 108 6.44 -14.70 6.22
C THR A 108 6.98 -13.48 6.98
N LYS A 109 6.13 -12.57 7.50
CA LYS A 109 6.53 -11.44 8.38
C LYS A 109 5.78 -11.49 9.72
N TYR A 110 6.43 -11.09 10.82
CA TYR A 110 5.96 -11.29 12.21
C TYR A 110 5.72 -9.96 12.95
N ASN A 111 4.66 -9.91 13.77
CA ASN A 111 4.44 -8.95 14.86
C ASN A 111 3.91 -9.74 16.08
N GLY A 112 4.15 -9.27 17.31
CA GLY A 112 3.95 -9.98 18.59
C GLY A 112 2.55 -10.56 18.85
N GLU A 113 1.56 -10.23 18.03
CA GLU A 113 0.27 -10.89 17.89
C GLU A 113 0.26 -11.60 16.53
N ARG A 114 0.36 -12.94 16.56
CA ARG A 114 0.87 -13.79 15.46
C ARG A 114 -0.02 -13.84 14.21
N ARG A 115 -0.07 -12.76 13.44
CA ARG A 115 -0.58 -12.78 12.07
C ARG A 115 0.50 -13.25 11.13
N VAL A 116 0.20 -14.23 10.30
CA VAL A 116 1.11 -14.75 9.28
C VAL A 116 0.51 -14.50 7.93
N TYR A 117 1.33 -13.97 7.02
CA TYR A 117 0.96 -13.78 5.64
C TYR A 117 1.71 -14.77 4.77
N VAL A 118 1.05 -15.26 3.73
CA VAL A 118 1.65 -16.04 2.65
C VAL A 118 1.51 -15.26 1.36
N SER A 119 2.60 -15.16 0.59
CA SER A 119 2.55 -14.51 -0.70
C SER A 119 2.42 -15.49 -1.87
N LYS A 120 1.77 -15.03 -2.94
CA LYS A 120 1.66 -15.73 -4.22
C LYS A 120 1.77 -14.73 -5.37
N MET A 121 2.49 -15.14 -6.41
CA MET A 121 2.57 -14.39 -7.66
C MET A 121 1.39 -14.76 -8.56
N ILE A 122 0.61 -13.75 -8.97
CA ILE A 122 -0.46 -13.87 -9.95
C ILE A 122 -0.23 -12.76 -10.98
N GLU A 123 -0.07 -13.14 -12.26
CA GLU A 123 0.13 -12.18 -13.36
C GLU A 123 1.26 -11.15 -13.09
N ASN A 124 2.42 -11.64 -12.62
CA ASN A 124 3.59 -10.82 -12.24
C ASN A 124 3.39 -9.84 -11.07
N LYS A 125 2.29 -9.94 -10.31
CA LYS A 125 2.06 -9.19 -9.08
C LYS A 125 2.03 -10.10 -7.85
N GLU A 126 2.69 -9.66 -6.78
CA GLU A 126 2.69 -10.37 -5.50
C GLU A 126 1.44 -9.99 -4.69
N TYR A 127 0.70 -11.00 -4.25
CA TYR A 127 -0.45 -10.87 -3.36
C TYR A 127 -0.17 -11.57 -2.04
N TRP A 128 -0.64 -11.00 -0.93
CA TRP A 128 -0.43 -11.50 0.43
C TRP A 128 -1.76 -11.89 1.06
N LYS A 129 -1.90 -13.14 1.48
CA LYS A 129 -3.07 -13.66 2.20
C LYS A 129 -2.74 -13.86 3.67
N GLU A 130 -3.58 -13.34 4.55
CA GLU A 130 -3.50 -13.59 5.98
C GLU A 130 -3.91 -15.03 6.31
N ILE A 131 -3.23 -15.63 7.28
CA ILE A 131 -3.39 -17.03 7.66
C ILE A 131 -3.46 -17.16 9.18
N ASP A 132 -4.48 -17.90 9.63
CA ASP A 132 -4.49 -18.48 10.96
C ASP A 132 -3.67 -19.78 10.99
N ILE A 133 -2.48 -19.71 11.59
CA ILE A 133 -1.59 -20.86 11.75
C ILE A 133 -2.26 -21.99 12.53
N LYS A 134 -3.04 -21.68 13.58
CA LYS A 134 -3.67 -22.70 14.42
C LYS A 134 -4.64 -23.51 13.57
N TYR A 135 -5.50 -22.82 12.82
CA TYR A 135 -6.42 -23.45 11.89
C TYR A 135 -5.71 -24.34 10.86
N ILE A 136 -4.63 -23.85 10.23
CA ILE A 136 -3.87 -24.66 9.26
C ILE A 136 -3.28 -25.92 9.89
N LEU A 137 -2.74 -25.83 11.11
CA LEU A 137 -2.14 -26.97 11.79
C LEU A 137 -3.17 -28.03 12.18
N ASP A 138 -4.43 -27.63 12.41
CA ASP A 138 -5.50 -28.51 12.84
C ASP A 138 -6.18 -29.26 11.68
N ILE A 139 -6.02 -28.81 10.43
CA ILE A 139 -6.64 -29.44 9.26
C ILE A 139 -5.71 -30.48 8.57
N PRO A 140 -6.27 -31.49 7.88
CA PRO A 140 -5.48 -32.45 7.11
C PRO A 140 -4.61 -31.80 6.03
N LYS A 141 -3.42 -32.36 5.78
CA LYS A 141 -2.44 -31.84 4.80
C LYS A 141 -3.02 -31.53 3.41
N THR A 142 -3.94 -32.36 2.93
CA THR A 142 -4.60 -32.16 1.62
C THR A 142 -5.43 -30.87 1.59
N LYS A 143 -6.10 -30.53 2.70
CA LYS A 143 -6.88 -29.30 2.85
C LYS A 143 -6.00 -28.06 3.12
N GLN A 144 -4.81 -28.24 3.69
CA GLN A 144 -3.84 -27.14 3.85
C GLN A 144 -3.41 -26.59 2.49
N LEU A 145 -3.10 -27.48 1.54
CA LEU A 145 -2.73 -27.08 0.18
C LEU A 145 -3.87 -26.36 -0.55
N GLU A 146 -5.10 -26.84 -0.39
CA GLU A 146 -6.29 -26.18 -0.94
C GLU A 146 -6.45 -24.76 -0.37
N TYR A 147 -6.36 -24.62 0.95
CA TYR A 147 -6.46 -23.34 1.66
C TYR A 147 -5.39 -22.32 1.22
N LEU A 148 -4.16 -22.78 0.99
CA LEU A 148 -3.01 -21.96 0.55
C LEU A 148 -3.09 -21.58 -0.93
N ASN A 149 -3.65 -22.46 -1.77
CA ASN A 149 -3.79 -22.21 -3.21
C ASN A 149 -4.95 -21.26 -3.54
N ASP A 150 -5.95 -21.19 -2.66
CA ASP A 150 -7.15 -20.36 -2.79
C ASP A 150 -6.91 -18.88 -2.45
N ILE A 151 -6.03 -18.23 -3.22
CA ILE A 151 -5.86 -16.78 -3.21
C ILE A 151 -6.75 -16.22 -4.31
N VAL A 152 -7.90 -15.68 -3.91
CA VAL A 152 -8.84 -15.00 -4.78
C VAL A 152 -8.64 -13.50 -4.61
N THR A 153 -8.18 -12.84 -5.67
CA THR A 153 -7.97 -11.39 -5.68
C THR A 153 -9.29 -10.64 -5.74
N ILE A 154 -9.28 -9.42 -5.23
CA ILE A 154 -10.44 -8.52 -5.22
C ILE A 154 -10.10 -7.26 -6.01
N GLU A 155 -11.08 -6.75 -6.74
CA GLU A 155 -10.93 -5.48 -7.44
C GLU A 155 -10.67 -4.34 -6.46
N LYS A 156 -9.75 -3.44 -6.82
CA LYS A 156 -9.30 -2.33 -5.97
C LYS A 156 -10.49 -1.55 -5.37
N PRO A 157 -10.79 -1.72 -4.07
CA PRO A 157 -12.01 -1.15 -3.48
C PRO A 157 -11.81 0.29 -3.02
N PHE A 158 -10.55 0.75 -2.88
CA PHE A 158 -10.22 2.07 -2.33
C PHE A 158 -9.48 2.93 -3.34
N ILE A 159 -9.98 4.15 -3.53
CA ILE A 159 -9.32 5.20 -4.32
C ILE A 159 -8.17 5.78 -3.51
N GLN A 160 -8.42 6.07 -2.23
CA GLN A 160 -7.44 6.70 -1.34
C GLN A 160 -7.67 6.32 0.12
N ILE A 161 -6.57 6.20 0.86
CA ILE A 161 -6.57 5.95 2.30
C ILE A 161 -5.60 6.94 2.94
N LEU A 162 -6.14 7.91 3.67
CA LEU A 162 -5.38 8.93 4.37
C LEU A 162 -5.23 8.54 5.85
N LEU A 163 -4.00 8.34 6.27
CA LEU A 163 -3.64 8.19 7.67
C LEU A 163 -3.33 9.56 8.27
N HIS A 164 -4.13 9.96 9.25
CA HIS A 164 -3.82 11.05 10.15
C HIS A 164 -3.07 10.50 11.35
N ASN A 165 -1.76 10.67 11.35
CA ASN A 165 -0.87 10.20 12.41
C ASN A 165 -0.13 11.42 12.98
N LYS A 166 -0.38 11.74 14.26
CA LYS A 166 0.06 13.00 14.89
C LYS A 166 -0.49 14.22 14.14
N LYS A 167 0.39 15.12 13.68
CA LYS A 167 0.06 16.34 12.93
C LYS A 167 0.28 16.20 11.43
N LYS A 168 0.38 14.97 10.92
CA LYS A 168 0.62 14.69 9.49
C LYS A 168 -0.50 13.84 8.94
N SER A 169 -0.91 14.15 7.71
CA SER A 169 -1.77 13.32 6.90
C SER A 169 -0.95 12.69 5.79
N ILE A 170 -1.06 11.37 5.61
CA ILE A 170 -0.20 10.57 4.73
C ILE A 170 -1.10 9.63 3.93
N ASP A 171 -0.95 9.64 2.61
CA ASP A 171 -1.61 8.65 1.75
C ASP A 171 -0.85 7.32 1.83
N ILE A 172 -1.53 6.27 2.29
CA ILE A 172 -0.94 4.96 2.52
C ILE A 172 -1.45 3.92 1.52
N ASN A 173 -2.15 4.33 0.46
CA ASN A 173 -2.79 3.43 -0.51
C ASN A 173 -1.82 2.76 -1.50
N GLU A 174 -0.57 3.22 -1.59
CA GLU A 174 0.37 2.83 -2.66
C GLU A 174 0.65 1.31 -2.73
N TYR A 175 0.85 0.66 -1.57
CA TYR A 175 1.22 -0.76 -1.49
C TYR A 175 0.06 -1.67 -1.05
N LEU A 176 -1.12 -1.09 -0.84
CA LEU A 176 -2.29 -1.82 -0.31
C LEU A 176 -2.90 -2.78 -1.32
N ASP A 177 -2.72 -2.54 -2.62
CA ASP A 177 -3.28 -3.38 -3.68
C ASP A 177 -2.85 -4.86 -3.59
N SER A 178 -1.69 -5.14 -2.99
CA SER A 178 -1.20 -6.51 -2.78
C SER A 178 -1.95 -7.26 -1.68
N PHE A 179 -2.77 -6.59 -0.88
CA PHE A 179 -3.52 -7.16 0.23
C PHE A 179 -5.03 -7.29 -0.06
N TYR A 180 -5.49 -6.88 -1.25
CA TYR A 180 -6.87 -7.04 -1.70
C TYR A 180 -7.12 -8.49 -2.13
N VAL A 181 -7.16 -9.36 -1.12
CA VAL A 181 -7.40 -10.80 -1.25
C VAL A 181 -8.60 -11.14 -0.39
N ASN A 182 -9.48 -11.99 -0.92
CA ASN A 182 -10.67 -12.44 -0.21
C ASN A 182 -10.32 -13.13 1.10
N GLY A 183 -11.02 -12.75 2.17
CA GLY A 183 -10.80 -13.23 3.53
C GLY A 183 -9.72 -12.49 4.32
N ASN A 184 -8.98 -11.56 3.71
CA ASN A 184 -8.02 -10.75 4.46
C ASN A 184 -8.73 -9.72 5.34
N GLN A 185 -8.19 -9.53 6.54
CA GLN A 185 -8.51 -8.41 7.41
C GLN A 185 -7.33 -7.42 7.42
N ILE A 186 -7.58 -6.19 6.99
CA ILE A 186 -6.55 -5.15 6.88
C ILE A 186 -6.98 -3.89 7.64
N LEU A 187 -6.04 -2.95 7.75
CA LEU A 187 -6.21 -1.64 8.39
C LEU A 187 -6.63 -1.67 9.86
N ASP A 188 -6.62 -2.83 10.52
CA ASP A 188 -6.58 -2.88 11.98
C ASP A 188 -5.23 -2.41 12.51
N ILE A 189 -5.17 -2.20 13.83
CA ILE A 189 -3.98 -1.69 14.52
C ILE A 189 -2.73 -2.54 14.29
N THR A 190 -2.85 -3.87 14.23
CA THR A 190 -1.73 -4.80 14.12
C THR A 190 -1.20 -4.81 12.69
N PHE A 191 -2.09 -4.81 11.70
CA PHE A 191 -1.76 -4.59 10.30
C PHE A 191 -1.09 -3.24 10.10
N LEU A 192 -1.67 -2.15 10.57
CA LEU A 192 -1.17 -0.78 10.36
C LEU A 192 0.22 -0.58 10.95
N LYS A 193 0.45 -1.01 12.20
CA LYS A 193 1.78 -0.92 12.83
C LYS A 193 2.86 -1.58 11.97
N TRP A 194 2.57 -2.77 11.46
CA TRP A 194 3.48 -3.51 10.60
C TRP A 194 3.63 -2.87 9.21
N TYR A 195 2.52 -2.56 8.56
CA TYR A 195 2.46 -2.04 7.20
C TYR A 195 3.18 -0.69 7.09
N LEU A 196 2.92 0.22 8.03
CA LEU A 196 3.54 1.55 8.07
C LEU A 196 5.02 1.49 8.37
N TYR A 197 5.43 0.61 9.29
CA TYR A 197 6.84 0.42 9.58
C TYR A 197 7.57 -0.16 8.37
N TYR A 198 6.99 -1.15 7.69
CA TYR A 198 7.63 -1.84 6.58
C TYR A 198 7.72 -1.00 5.30
N TYR A 199 6.61 -0.40 4.87
CA TYR A 199 6.55 0.32 3.59
C TYR A 199 6.91 1.80 3.69
N TYR A 200 6.73 2.40 4.87
CA TYR A 200 6.91 3.85 5.05
C TYR A 200 7.93 4.22 6.14
N ASN A 201 8.45 3.24 6.90
CA ASN A 201 9.31 3.48 8.06
C ASN A 201 8.68 4.44 9.09
N ILE A 202 7.36 4.29 9.33
CA ILE A 202 6.57 5.14 10.22
C ILE A 202 6.08 4.31 11.42
N THR A 203 6.20 4.89 12.61
CA THR A 203 5.55 4.38 13.83
C THR A 203 4.14 4.97 13.97
N LEU A 204 3.14 4.11 14.19
CA LEU A 204 1.76 4.49 14.43
C LEU A 204 1.59 5.10 15.83
N ASP A 205 0.95 6.26 15.95
CA ASP A 205 0.56 6.85 17.23
C ASP A 205 -0.71 6.17 17.78
N ASN A 206 -1.00 6.38 19.05
CA ASN A 206 -2.21 5.89 19.70
C ASN A 206 -3.45 6.67 19.27
N ASP A 207 -3.34 7.94 18.88
CA ASP A 207 -4.48 8.81 18.53
C ASP A 207 -4.77 8.89 17.02
N TYR A 208 -4.32 7.89 16.26
CA TYR A 208 -4.43 7.89 14.81
C TYR A 208 -5.88 7.83 14.31
N LYS A 209 -6.09 8.36 13.11
CA LYS A 209 -7.35 8.23 12.36
C LYS A 209 -7.09 7.85 10.91
N LEU A 210 -8.05 7.17 10.30
CA LEU A 210 -8.02 6.81 8.90
C LEU A 210 -9.26 7.34 8.19
N ASP A 211 -9.04 8.08 7.11
CA ASP A 211 -10.09 8.47 6.18
C ASP A 211 -9.93 7.65 4.89
N ILE A 212 -11.03 7.04 4.45
CA ILE A 212 -11.05 6.14 3.29
C ILE A 212 -12.04 6.68 2.27
N ILE A 213 -11.59 6.79 1.03
CA ILE A 213 -12.44 7.07 -0.13
C ILE A 213 -12.56 5.77 -0.93
N ASP A 214 -13.75 5.20 -0.95
CA ASP A 214 -14.02 3.97 -1.70
C ASP A 214 -14.21 4.24 -3.20
N SER A 215 -14.28 3.17 -4.00
CA SER A 215 -14.53 3.23 -5.45
C SER A 215 -15.88 3.84 -5.83
N ASN A 216 -16.83 3.92 -4.90
CA ASN A 216 -18.13 4.56 -5.06
C ASN A 216 -18.14 6.01 -4.56
N ILE A 217 -16.96 6.59 -4.26
CA ILE A 217 -16.79 7.96 -3.77
C ILE A 217 -17.50 8.19 -2.42
N LYS A 218 -17.68 7.13 -1.63
CA LYS A 218 -18.12 7.27 -0.24
C LYS A 218 -16.90 7.45 0.66
N MET A 219 -17.03 8.38 1.59
CA MET A 219 -16.02 8.66 2.61
C MET A 219 -16.37 7.90 3.88
N HIS A 220 -15.42 7.13 4.38
CA HIS A 220 -15.52 6.38 5.63
C HIS A 220 -14.40 6.85 6.57
N GLU A 221 -14.74 7.12 7.83
CA GLU A 221 -13.76 7.35 8.90
C GLU A 221 -13.65 6.07 9.73
N LEU A 222 -12.46 5.46 9.76
CA LEU A 222 -12.20 4.31 10.64
C LEU A 222 -11.60 4.78 11.97
N LYS A 223 -12.15 4.26 13.05
CA LYS A 223 -11.66 4.44 14.42
C LYS A 223 -10.48 3.50 14.70
N GLN A 224 -9.81 3.74 15.83
CA GLN A 224 -8.58 3.07 16.26
C GLN A 224 -8.62 1.52 16.31
N TYR A 225 -9.81 0.92 16.36
CA TYR A 225 -10.04 -0.53 16.43
C TYR A 225 -10.95 -1.04 15.32
N ASP A 226 -11.32 -0.17 14.38
CA ASP A 226 -12.04 -0.62 13.20
C ASP A 226 -11.05 -1.35 12.28
N SER A 227 -11.59 -2.22 11.44
CA SER A 227 -10.82 -2.97 10.46
C SER A 227 -11.66 -3.19 9.21
N ILE A 228 -11.00 -3.56 8.11
CA ILE A 228 -11.66 -3.90 6.86
C ILE A 228 -11.49 -5.39 6.62
N LEU A 229 -12.59 -6.11 6.54
CA LEU A 229 -12.63 -7.49 6.11
C LEU A 229 -13.09 -7.55 4.65
N PHE A 230 -12.34 -8.25 3.82
CA PHE A 230 -12.73 -8.49 2.43
C PHE A 230 -13.54 -9.78 2.27
N THR A 231 -14.74 -9.69 1.71
CA THR A 231 -15.65 -10.83 1.50
C THR A 231 -16.29 -10.75 0.11
N ASN A 232 -16.20 -11.82 -0.68
CA ASN A 232 -16.91 -12.00 -1.95
C ASN A 232 -16.81 -10.81 -2.93
N ASN A 233 -15.58 -10.30 -3.16
CA ASN A 233 -15.33 -9.11 -4.00
C ASN A 233 -15.96 -7.80 -3.48
N THR A 234 -16.27 -7.76 -2.18
CA THR A 234 -16.72 -6.58 -1.45
C THR A 234 -15.94 -6.44 -0.15
N TYR A 235 -16.24 -5.41 0.64
CA TYR A 235 -15.60 -5.20 1.93
C TYR A 235 -16.63 -4.81 2.99
N GLU A 236 -16.34 -5.17 4.23
CA GLU A 236 -17.12 -4.85 5.41
C GLU A 236 -16.22 -4.13 6.42
N ILE A 237 -16.74 -3.07 7.02
CA ILE A 237 -16.06 -2.39 8.13
C ILE A 237 -16.48 -3.10 9.41
N ASN A 238 -15.50 -3.70 10.10
CA ASN A 238 -15.73 -4.40 11.35
C ASN A 238 -15.20 -3.56 12.52
N SER A 239 -16.11 -3.10 13.39
CA SER A 239 -15.81 -2.30 14.58
C SER A 239 -15.50 -3.12 15.84
N ASP A 240 -15.53 -4.45 15.74
CA ASP A 240 -15.35 -5.37 16.88
C ASP A 240 -13.97 -6.06 16.90
N ALA A 241 -12.95 -5.52 16.20
CA ALA A 241 -11.60 -6.08 16.21
C ALA A 241 -10.85 -5.72 17.51
N CYS A 242 -11.20 -6.41 18.61
CA CYS A 242 -10.41 -6.48 19.83
C CYS A 242 -9.32 -7.57 19.75
#